data_AF-A0A968T4N2-F1
#
_entry.id   AF-A0A968T4N2-F1
#
_cell.length_a   1.000
_cell.length_b   1.000
_cell.length_c   1.000
_cell.angle_alpha   90.00
_cell.angle_beta   90.00
_cell.angle_gamma   90.00
#
_symmetry.space_group_name_H-M   'P 1'
#
loop_
_entity.id
_entity.type
_entity.pdbx_description
1 polymer ?
#
loop_
_entity_poly.entity_id
_entity_poly.type
_entity_poly.pdbx_seq_one_letter_code
_entity_poly.pdbx_strand_id
1 'polypeptide(L)'
;PVFTSTADDAILRFTNITPFDNPFLSSRFRDFSEDWGFSTYFISKMEEMKDPRFYFWATKSKVVGSVTGYDGIPSGYPESVTYPAGQRSSYVAGLQSSSLIGAMMTFAELEFIKAELALKGTIDGNPKAFYESGVNAAMVRWGLTTPAGYFDNPTAAYDGTLNSIIFQKYLNYFFTDYQSWFEKRRTGFPVLPVGPAVQNNQVMPSRLPYPPTVSFYNQTNYEKAIQNLGGTDDINKRCGGTSNTQIFKASLSKHLLWERDKDVLPVLKIENLIIIKHEISFIFFNMLILSF
;
A
#
# COMPACT_ATOMS: atom_id res chain seq x y z
N PRO A 1 13.28 22.61 -1.82
CA PRO A 1 13.57 21.80 -3.02
C PRO A 1 12.72 20.52 -3.05
N VAL A 2 12.20 20.15 -4.22
CA VAL A 2 11.43 18.93 -4.47
C VAL A 2 12.27 17.96 -5.32
N PHE A 3 11.92 16.67 -5.33
CA PHE A 3 12.59 15.67 -6.17
C PHE A 3 12.55 16.06 -7.66
N THR A 4 13.65 15.81 -8.35
CA THR A 4 13.85 16.15 -9.77
C THR A 4 14.02 14.91 -10.66
N SER A 5 14.42 13.78 -10.06
CA SER A 5 14.58 12.50 -10.75
C SER A 5 14.49 11.33 -9.77
N THR A 6 14.52 10.09 -10.28
CA THR A 6 14.60 8.86 -9.47
C THR A 6 15.90 8.73 -8.66
N ALA A 7 16.92 9.55 -8.95
CA ALA A 7 18.12 9.62 -8.11
C ALA A 7 17.84 10.26 -6.74
N ASP A 8 16.78 11.08 -6.65
CA ASP A 8 16.34 11.75 -5.42
C ASP A 8 15.37 10.88 -4.59
N ASP A 9 15.06 9.66 -5.03
CA ASP A 9 14.13 8.76 -4.35
C ASP A 9 14.55 8.53 -2.88
N ALA A 10 13.61 8.77 -1.96
CA ALA A 10 13.78 8.45 -0.55
C ALA A 10 13.54 6.96 -0.31
N ILE A 11 14.58 6.16 -0.51
CA ILE A 11 14.58 4.70 -0.32
C ILE A 11 15.70 4.31 0.64
N LEU A 12 15.35 3.61 1.71
CA LEU A 12 16.31 2.87 2.52
C LEU A 12 16.78 1.65 1.71
N ARG A 13 18.01 1.73 1.18
CA ARG A 13 18.57 0.66 0.37
C ARG A 13 19.18 -0.42 1.24
N PHE A 14 18.57 -1.61 1.26
CA PHE A 14 19.10 -2.77 1.95
C PHE A 14 20.30 -3.34 1.19
N THR A 15 21.47 -3.35 1.82
CA THR A 15 22.69 -3.94 1.25
C THR A 15 22.81 -5.44 1.58
N ASN A 16 21.92 -5.96 2.43
CA ASN A 16 22.00 -7.32 2.99
C ASN A 16 23.31 -7.55 3.76
N ILE A 17 23.80 -6.49 4.37
CA ILE A 17 24.93 -6.49 5.28
C ILE A 17 24.44 -5.76 6.53
N THR A 18 24.48 -6.45 7.67
CA THR A 18 24.05 -5.92 8.95
C THR A 18 24.66 -4.53 9.24
N PRO A 19 23.85 -3.53 9.65
CA PRO A 19 22.44 -3.61 10.06
C PRO A 19 21.41 -3.41 8.93
N PHE A 20 21.85 -3.22 7.68
CA PHE A 20 20.98 -2.96 6.52
C PHE A 20 20.54 -4.26 5.85
N ASP A 21 19.97 -5.16 6.64
CA ASP A 21 19.42 -6.43 6.17
C ASP A 21 17.99 -6.21 5.69
N ASN A 22 17.67 -6.75 4.51
CA ASN A 22 16.29 -6.80 4.05
C ASN A 22 15.44 -7.61 5.06
N PRO A 23 14.28 -7.10 5.53
CA PRO A 23 13.44 -7.79 6.52
C PRO A 23 13.03 -9.22 6.12
N PHE A 24 12.99 -9.52 4.82
CA PHE A 24 12.61 -10.82 4.28
C PHE A 24 13.80 -11.72 3.92
N LEU A 25 15.04 -11.26 4.17
CA LEU A 25 16.27 -11.98 3.78
C LEU A 25 16.37 -13.36 4.44
N SER A 26 16.00 -13.45 5.72
CA SER A 26 16.02 -14.69 6.50
C SER A 26 14.72 -15.50 6.39
N SER A 27 13.71 -15.00 5.69
CA SER A 27 12.43 -15.70 5.54
C SER A 27 12.62 -16.95 4.69
N ARG A 28 11.97 -18.05 5.06
CA ARG A 28 12.00 -19.27 4.25
C ARG A 28 11.33 -18.98 2.90
N PHE A 29 11.81 -19.62 1.84
CA PHE A 29 11.23 -19.48 0.50
C PHE A 29 9.71 -19.72 0.51
N ARG A 30 9.26 -20.74 1.25
CA ARG A 30 7.83 -21.03 1.40
C ARG A 30 7.08 -19.87 2.05
N ASP A 31 7.59 -19.36 3.17
CA ASP A 31 6.97 -18.29 3.94
C ASP A 31 6.93 -16.97 3.15
N PHE A 32 7.87 -16.69 2.25
CA PHE A 32 7.87 -15.44 1.47
C PHE A 32 7.17 -15.58 0.12
N SER A 33 7.38 -16.70 -0.58
CA SER A 33 6.90 -16.88 -1.94
C SER A 33 5.67 -17.77 -2.00
N GLU A 34 5.64 -18.94 -1.39
CA GLU A 34 4.58 -19.94 -1.69
C GLU A 34 3.29 -19.76 -0.89
N ASP A 35 3.40 -19.33 0.37
CA ASP A 35 2.24 -19.16 1.26
C ASP A 35 1.48 -17.86 0.96
N TRP A 36 2.02 -16.96 0.15
CA TRP A 36 1.34 -15.75 -0.31
C TRP A 36 0.82 -15.87 -1.74
N GLY A 37 -0.08 -14.98 -2.12
CA GLY A 37 -0.61 -14.91 -3.47
C GLY A 37 -1.05 -13.49 -3.79
N PHE A 38 -0.94 -13.11 -5.06
CA PHE A 38 -1.51 -11.85 -5.52
C PHE A 38 -3.03 -11.96 -5.63
N SER A 39 -3.72 -10.83 -5.53
CA SER A 39 -5.16 -10.81 -5.81
C SER A 39 -5.43 -10.95 -7.31
N THR A 40 -6.54 -11.59 -7.66
CA THR A 40 -6.97 -11.71 -9.07
C THR A 40 -7.13 -10.33 -9.71
N TYR A 41 -7.63 -9.35 -8.97
CA TYR A 41 -7.77 -7.96 -9.43
C TYR A 41 -6.44 -7.31 -9.81
N PHE A 42 -5.41 -7.51 -8.98
CA PHE A 42 -4.09 -6.96 -9.26
C PHE A 42 -3.50 -7.60 -10.50
N ILE A 43 -3.54 -8.93 -10.59
CA ILE A 43 -3.00 -9.68 -11.73
C ILE A 43 -3.72 -9.28 -13.03
N SER A 44 -5.05 -9.33 -13.03
CA SER A 44 -5.82 -9.06 -14.25
C SER A 44 -5.52 -7.67 -14.79
N LYS A 45 -5.40 -6.66 -13.92
CA LYS A 45 -5.07 -5.30 -14.34
C LYS A 45 -3.66 -5.17 -14.89
N MET A 46 -2.67 -5.80 -14.25
CA MET A 46 -1.29 -5.80 -14.74
C MET A 46 -1.18 -6.49 -16.11
N GLU A 47 -1.90 -7.59 -16.32
CA GLU A 47 -1.96 -8.30 -17.60
C GLU A 47 -2.70 -7.48 -18.68
N GLU A 48 -3.85 -6.88 -18.35
CA GLU A 48 -4.59 -5.98 -19.25
C GLU A 48 -3.71 -4.82 -19.72
N MET A 49 -2.88 -4.25 -18.84
CA MET A 49 -1.94 -3.17 -19.18
C MET A 49 -0.68 -3.66 -19.90
N LYS A 50 -0.38 -4.96 -19.85
CA LYS A 50 0.91 -5.54 -20.26
C LYS A 50 2.09 -4.88 -19.55
N ASP A 51 1.93 -4.66 -18.26
CA ASP A 51 2.89 -3.93 -17.45
C ASP A 51 4.12 -4.81 -17.11
N PRO A 52 5.35 -4.41 -17.50
CA PRO A 52 6.53 -5.24 -17.32
C PRO A 52 6.96 -5.40 -15.86
N ARG A 53 6.55 -4.50 -14.95
CA ARG A 53 6.86 -4.62 -13.51
C ARG A 53 6.32 -5.91 -12.93
N PHE A 54 5.19 -6.36 -13.47
CA PHE A 54 4.53 -7.59 -13.04
C PHE A 54 5.44 -8.81 -13.12
N TYR A 55 6.22 -8.93 -14.20
CA TYR A 55 7.12 -10.07 -14.42
C TYR A 55 8.31 -10.09 -13.45
N PHE A 56 8.65 -8.94 -12.87
CA PHE A 56 9.65 -8.85 -11.80
C PHE A 56 9.07 -9.22 -10.42
N TRP A 57 7.77 -9.01 -10.24
CA TRP A 57 7.11 -9.19 -8.95
C TRP A 57 6.49 -10.57 -8.75
N ALA A 58 5.94 -11.16 -9.82
CA ALA A 58 5.09 -12.34 -9.74
C ALA A 58 5.67 -13.57 -10.46
N THR A 59 5.53 -14.71 -9.82
CA THR A 59 5.74 -16.03 -10.40
C THR A 59 4.53 -16.46 -11.22
N LYS A 60 4.74 -17.36 -12.19
CA LYS A 60 3.63 -18.02 -12.89
C LYS A 60 2.96 -19.04 -11.97
N SER A 61 1.65 -19.24 -12.16
CA SER A 61 0.89 -20.31 -11.53
C SER A 61 1.47 -21.67 -11.91
N LYS A 62 1.45 -22.62 -10.97
CA LYS A 62 2.04 -23.97 -11.13
C LYS A 62 1.00 -25.09 -11.21
N VAL A 63 -0.30 -24.77 -11.32
CA VAL A 63 -1.33 -25.80 -11.46
C VAL A 63 -1.12 -26.57 -12.77
N VAL A 64 -0.56 -27.78 -12.64
CA VAL A 64 -0.23 -28.67 -13.75
C VAL A 64 -1.50 -28.99 -14.54
N GLY A 65 -1.54 -28.56 -15.80
CA GLY A 65 -2.58 -28.96 -16.75
C GLY A 65 -3.81 -28.05 -16.87
N SER A 66 -3.85 -26.87 -16.23
CA SER A 66 -5.01 -25.96 -16.39
C SER A 66 -4.70 -24.47 -16.50
N VAL A 67 -3.57 -23.96 -16.03
CA VAL A 67 -3.19 -22.55 -16.26
C VAL A 67 -1.67 -22.42 -16.49
N THR A 68 -1.26 -22.13 -17.73
CA THR A 68 0.13 -21.83 -18.13
C THR A 68 0.42 -20.32 -18.07
N GLY A 69 -0.08 -19.63 -17.04
CA GLY A 69 -0.09 -18.17 -16.96
C GLY A 69 0.00 -17.64 -15.53
N TYR A 70 -0.62 -16.48 -15.30
CA TYR A 70 -0.72 -15.87 -13.98
C TYR A 70 -2.11 -16.10 -13.40
N ASP A 71 -2.17 -16.45 -12.11
CA ASP A 71 -3.44 -16.71 -11.44
C ASP A 71 -3.42 -16.18 -10.01
N GLY A 72 -4.49 -15.46 -9.65
CA GLY A 72 -4.59 -14.75 -8.38
C GLY A 72 -5.72 -15.27 -7.52
N ILE A 73 -5.71 -14.83 -6.26
CA ILE A 73 -6.74 -15.17 -5.28
C ILE A 73 -7.84 -14.09 -5.34
N PRO A 74 -9.11 -14.46 -5.55
CA PRO A 74 -10.22 -13.51 -5.50
C PRO A 74 -10.34 -12.88 -4.10
N SER A 75 -10.65 -11.59 -4.04
CA SER A 75 -10.93 -10.91 -2.76
C SER A 75 -12.16 -11.56 -2.10
N GLY A 76 -12.07 -11.86 -0.80
CA GLY A 76 -13.19 -12.39 0.01
C GLY A 76 -13.79 -13.68 -0.53
N TYR A 77 -12.95 -14.63 -0.96
CA TYR A 77 -13.40 -15.95 -1.42
C TYR A 77 -14.04 -16.77 -0.27
N PRO A 78 -15.00 -17.67 -0.55
CA PRO A 78 -15.66 -18.48 0.47
C PRO A 78 -14.69 -19.39 1.24
N GLU A 79 -14.92 -19.60 2.53
CA GLU A 79 -14.11 -20.49 3.38
C GLU A 79 -14.04 -21.95 2.87
N SER A 80 -15.02 -22.37 2.06
CA SER A 80 -15.04 -23.69 1.41
C SER A 80 -14.02 -23.86 0.28
N VAL A 81 -13.40 -22.77 -0.18
CA VAL A 81 -12.43 -22.77 -1.28
C VAL A 81 -11.02 -22.65 -0.69
N THR A 82 -10.14 -23.57 -1.08
CA THR A 82 -8.73 -23.55 -0.67
C THR A 82 -7.85 -23.26 -1.86
N TYR A 83 -6.93 -22.31 -1.70
CA TYR A 83 -5.82 -22.09 -2.63
C TYR A 83 -4.57 -22.72 -2.03
N PRO A 84 -4.03 -23.81 -2.60
CA PRO A 84 -2.82 -24.44 -2.07
C PRO A 84 -1.58 -23.56 -2.27
N ALA A 85 -0.66 -23.61 -1.31
CA ALA A 85 0.62 -22.91 -1.39
C ALA A 85 1.39 -23.36 -2.63
N GLY A 86 2.05 -22.40 -3.29
CA GLY A 86 2.88 -22.66 -4.47
C GLY A 86 2.11 -23.00 -5.76
N GLN A 87 0.78 -23.03 -5.75
CA GLN A 87 -0.03 -23.29 -6.94
C GLN A 87 -0.49 -22.02 -7.66
N ARG A 88 -0.54 -20.87 -6.98
CA ARG A 88 -0.94 -19.57 -7.56
C ARG A 88 0.26 -18.70 -7.90
N SER A 89 0.02 -17.58 -8.57
CA SER A 89 1.02 -16.53 -8.74
C SER A 89 1.32 -15.84 -7.41
N SER A 90 2.61 -15.75 -7.12
CA SER A 90 3.11 -15.28 -5.84
C SER A 90 4.42 -14.51 -5.99
N TYR A 91 5.00 -14.02 -4.90
CA TYR A 91 6.19 -13.18 -4.98
C TYR A 91 7.40 -13.92 -5.56
N VAL A 92 8.13 -13.28 -6.47
CA VAL A 92 9.43 -13.78 -6.94
C VAL A 92 10.44 -13.74 -5.78
N ALA A 93 11.13 -14.85 -5.52
CA ALA A 93 12.07 -14.98 -4.40
C ALA A 93 13.22 -13.96 -4.40
N GLY A 94 13.61 -13.46 -5.57
CA GLY A 94 14.63 -12.41 -5.69
C GLY A 94 14.26 -11.10 -4.95
N LEU A 95 13.00 -10.90 -4.61
CA LEU A 95 12.57 -9.75 -3.81
C LEU A 95 13.07 -9.81 -2.36
N GLN A 96 13.38 -11.00 -1.83
CA GLN A 96 13.91 -11.18 -0.46
C GLN A 96 15.29 -10.56 -0.26
N SER A 97 16.04 -10.36 -1.34
CA SER A 97 17.36 -9.72 -1.34
C SER A 97 17.35 -8.36 -2.04
N SER A 98 16.17 -7.86 -2.43
CA SER A 98 16.06 -6.58 -3.15
C SER A 98 16.43 -5.40 -2.26
N SER A 99 17.25 -4.50 -2.80
CA SER A 99 17.61 -3.24 -2.14
C SER A 99 16.55 -2.15 -2.27
N LEU A 100 15.41 -2.42 -2.92
CA LEU A 100 14.43 -1.39 -3.33
C LEU A 100 13.13 -1.39 -2.52
N ILE A 101 12.96 -2.35 -1.61
CA ILE A 101 11.72 -2.54 -0.85
C ILE A 101 11.58 -1.59 0.35
N GLY A 102 12.63 -0.86 0.71
CA GLY A 102 12.61 0.14 1.79
C GLY A 102 12.16 1.53 1.34
N ALA A 103 11.22 1.62 0.40
CA ALA A 103 10.79 2.92 -0.12
C ALA A 103 9.90 3.68 0.87
N MET A 104 10.19 4.97 1.03
CA MET A 104 9.41 5.89 1.86
C MET A 104 8.60 6.84 1.00
N MET A 105 9.26 7.50 0.03
CA MET A 105 8.64 8.37 -0.95
C MET A 105 9.47 8.34 -2.24
N THR A 106 8.82 8.23 -3.40
CA THR A 106 9.52 8.17 -4.69
C THR A 106 9.22 9.40 -5.55
N PHE A 107 10.10 9.70 -6.50
CA PHE A 107 9.87 10.69 -7.53
C PHE A 107 8.59 10.37 -8.32
N ALA A 108 8.33 9.09 -8.61
CA ALA A 108 7.09 8.66 -9.23
C ALA A 108 5.85 9.09 -8.44
N GLU A 109 5.88 8.95 -7.10
CA GLU A 109 4.80 9.41 -6.23
C GLU A 109 4.60 10.94 -6.31
N LEU A 110 5.69 11.72 -6.30
CA LEU A 110 5.62 13.17 -6.47
C LEU A 110 4.98 13.55 -7.80
N GLU A 111 5.35 12.89 -8.89
CA GLU A 111 4.77 13.14 -10.20
C GLU A 111 3.27 12.80 -10.24
N PHE A 112 2.84 11.72 -9.60
CA PHE A 112 1.40 11.44 -9.46
C PHE A 112 0.66 12.48 -8.60
N ILE A 113 1.31 13.02 -7.56
CA ILE A 113 0.74 14.13 -6.77
C ILE A 113 0.59 15.39 -7.65
N LYS A 114 1.60 15.72 -8.47
CA LYS A 114 1.51 16.83 -9.42
C LYS A 114 0.43 16.60 -10.47
N ALA A 115 0.28 15.37 -10.98
CA ALA A 115 -0.78 15.01 -11.92
C ALA A 115 -2.18 15.26 -11.32
N GLU A 116 -2.38 14.87 -10.06
CA GLU A 116 -3.64 15.14 -9.35
C GLU A 116 -3.86 16.63 -9.10
N LEU A 117 -2.83 17.37 -8.67
CA LEU A 117 -2.94 18.81 -8.44
C LEU A 117 -3.21 19.58 -9.72
N ALA A 118 -2.59 19.20 -10.83
CA ALA A 118 -2.84 19.77 -12.15
C ALA A 118 -4.26 19.45 -12.62
N LEU A 119 -4.73 18.21 -12.41
CA LEU A 119 -6.11 17.82 -12.72
C LEU A 119 -7.15 18.65 -11.94
N LYS A 120 -6.81 19.03 -10.70
CA LYS A 120 -7.63 19.90 -9.85
C LYS A 120 -7.49 21.39 -10.16
N GLY A 121 -6.61 21.78 -11.11
CA GLY A 121 -6.31 23.17 -11.40
C GLY A 121 -5.61 23.91 -10.25
N THR A 122 -4.97 23.19 -9.33
CA THR A 122 -4.23 23.79 -8.21
C THR A 122 -2.84 24.26 -8.62
N ILE A 123 -2.24 23.58 -9.60
CA ILE A 123 -0.97 23.96 -10.21
C ILE A 123 -1.13 24.01 -11.73
N ASP A 124 -0.30 24.81 -12.39
CA ASP A 124 -0.17 24.81 -13.84
C ASP A 124 0.52 23.53 -14.34
N GLY A 125 0.22 23.15 -15.59
CA GLY A 125 0.85 22.02 -16.27
C GLY A 125 -0.16 21.02 -16.81
N ASN A 126 0.34 20.06 -17.61
CA ASN A 126 -0.49 19.03 -18.21
C ASN A 126 -0.56 17.79 -17.29
N PRO A 127 -1.74 17.41 -16.75
CA PRO A 127 -1.88 16.22 -15.91
C PRO A 127 -1.37 14.95 -16.58
N LYS A 128 -1.55 14.83 -17.90
CA LYS A 128 -1.07 13.70 -18.70
C LYS A 128 0.45 13.57 -18.66
N ALA A 129 1.16 14.69 -18.80
CA ALA A 129 2.62 14.69 -18.81
C ALA A 129 3.18 14.24 -17.44
N PHE A 130 2.59 14.72 -16.34
CA PHE A 130 2.97 14.27 -14.99
C PHE A 130 2.62 12.80 -14.74
N TYR A 131 1.47 12.33 -15.24
CA TYR A 131 1.10 10.91 -15.18
C TYR A 131 2.13 10.03 -15.89
N GLU A 132 2.46 10.34 -17.14
CA GLU A 132 3.41 9.55 -17.94
C GLU A 132 4.82 9.59 -17.33
N SER A 133 5.23 10.75 -16.83
CA SER A 133 6.48 10.93 -16.06
C SER A 133 6.50 10.03 -14.82
N GLY A 134 5.42 9.99 -14.04
CA GLY A 134 5.29 9.13 -12.86
C GLY A 134 5.35 7.64 -13.19
N VAL A 135 4.67 7.21 -14.27
CA VAL A 135 4.74 5.82 -14.74
C VAL A 135 6.17 5.45 -15.15
N ASN A 136 6.83 6.30 -15.94
CA ASN A 136 8.21 6.08 -16.36
C ASN A 136 9.16 5.99 -15.16
N ALA A 137 9.04 6.91 -14.20
CA ALA A 137 9.83 6.87 -12.97
C ALA A 137 9.59 5.60 -12.15
N ALA A 138 8.33 5.14 -12.07
CA ALA A 138 8.00 3.91 -11.37
C ALA A 138 8.59 2.66 -12.05
N MET A 139 8.70 2.64 -13.38
CA MET A 139 9.38 1.57 -14.13
C MET A 139 10.89 1.60 -13.87
N VAL A 140 11.49 2.79 -13.99
CA VAL A 140 12.93 3.02 -13.79
C VAL A 140 13.38 2.61 -12.40
N ARG A 141 12.55 2.83 -11.37
CA ARG A 141 12.84 2.37 -10.00
C ARG A 141 13.14 0.87 -9.94
N TRP A 142 12.45 0.05 -10.74
CA TRP A 142 12.66 -1.40 -10.81
C TRP A 142 13.70 -1.82 -11.85
N GLY A 143 14.49 -0.87 -12.38
CA GLY A 143 15.49 -1.12 -13.42
C GLY A 143 14.88 -1.43 -14.78
N LEU A 144 13.60 -1.10 -14.99
CA LEU A 144 12.87 -1.37 -16.21
C LEU A 144 12.76 -0.10 -17.07
N THR A 145 12.57 -0.29 -18.37
CA THR A 145 12.21 0.77 -19.30
C THR A 145 10.76 0.60 -19.69
N THR A 146 10.02 1.70 -19.75
CA THR A 146 8.64 1.68 -20.26
C THR A 146 8.63 1.20 -21.72
N PRO A 147 7.86 0.16 -22.06
CA PRO A 147 7.81 -0.34 -23.44
C PRO A 147 7.34 0.72 -24.42
N ALA A 148 7.86 0.67 -25.65
CA ALA A 148 7.33 1.49 -26.73
C ALA A 148 5.83 1.18 -26.93
N GLY A 149 5.01 2.23 -27.02
CA GLY A 149 3.56 2.10 -27.14
C GLY A 149 2.83 1.64 -25.87
N TYR A 150 3.48 1.67 -24.70
CA TYR A 150 2.82 1.33 -23.43
C TYR A 150 1.55 2.16 -23.19
N PHE A 151 1.61 3.46 -23.50
CA PHE A 151 0.47 4.37 -23.38
C PHE A 151 -0.52 4.30 -24.56
N ASP A 152 -0.25 3.49 -25.59
CA ASP A 152 -1.24 3.20 -26.64
C ASP A 152 -2.27 2.18 -26.16
N ASN A 153 -1.94 1.43 -25.10
CA ASN A 153 -2.89 0.55 -24.42
C ASN A 153 -3.90 1.39 -23.63
N PRO A 154 -5.21 1.34 -23.95
CA PRO A 154 -6.22 2.15 -23.28
C PRO A 154 -6.30 1.95 -21.77
N THR A 155 -5.93 0.77 -21.26
CA THR A 155 -5.93 0.47 -19.81
C THR A 155 -4.74 1.13 -19.09
N ALA A 156 -3.63 1.34 -19.79
CA ALA A 156 -2.43 1.98 -19.25
C ALA A 156 -2.35 3.48 -19.56
N ALA A 157 -3.05 3.94 -20.61
CA ALA A 157 -3.13 5.33 -21.01
C ALA A 157 -3.80 6.19 -19.93
N TYR A 158 -3.40 7.46 -19.86
CA TYR A 158 -4.13 8.44 -19.06
C TYR A 158 -5.48 8.76 -19.71
N ASP A 159 -6.57 8.53 -18.97
CA ASP A 159 -7.95 8.73 -19.42
C ASP A 159 -8.54 10.09 -19.02
N GLY A 160 -7.75 10.99 -18.42
CA GLY A 160 -8.24 12.27 -17.91
C GLY A 160 -8.89 12.20 -16.52
N THR A 161 -8.93 11.02 -15.89
CA THR A 161 -9.62 10.83 -14.60
C THR A 161 -8.65 10.79 -13.42
N LEU A 162 -9.17 11.03 -12.22
CA LEU A 162 -8.42 10.79 -10.99
C LEU A 162 -8.11 9.29 -10.79
N ASN A 163 -8.98 8.41 -11.28
CA ASN A 163 -8.84 6.98 -11.09
C ASN A 163 -7.58 6.43 -11.78
N SER A 164 -7.27 6.85 -13.01
CA SER A 164 -6.04 6.41 -13.69
C SER A 164 -4.77 6.82 -12.94
N ILE A 165 -4.71 8.07 -12.47
CA ILE A 165 -3.59 8.59 -11.65
C ILE A 165 -3.43 7.75 -10.37
N ILE A 166 -4.50 7.60 -9.59
CA ILE A 166 -4.45 6.88 -8.32
C ILE A 166 -4.18 5.39 -8.54
N PHE A 167 -4.64 4.81 -9.65
CA PHE A 167 -4.36 3.41 -9.97
C PHE A 167 -2.88 3.16 -10.26
N GLN A 168 -2.22 4.00 -11.07
CA GLN A 168 -0.76 3.88 -11.26
C GLN A 168 0.02 4.17 -9.97
N LYS A 169 -0.48 5.11 -9.15
CA LYS A 169 0.07 5.39 -7.82
C LYS A 169 -0.06 4.17 -6.90
N TYR A 170 -1.19 3.47 -6.94
CA TYR A 170 -1.42 2.21 -6.22
C TYR A 170 -0.40 1.13 -6.62
N LEU A 171 -0.05 1.02 -7.91
CA LEU A 171 1.00 0.10 -8.36
C LEU A 171 2.41 0.53 -7.93
N ASN A 172 2.70 1.83 -7.94
CA ASN A 172 3.97 2.36 -7.44
C ASN A 172 4.19 2.03 -5.95
N TYR A 173 3.11 1.87 -5.18
CA TYR A 173 3.17 1.49 -3.78
C TYR A 173 3.39 0.00 -3.52
N PHE A 174 3.73 -0.80 -4.53
CA PHE A 174 4.25 -2.14 -4.31
C PHE A 174 5.51 -2.09 -3.43
N PHE A 175 5.53 -2.84 -2.32
CA PHE A 175 6.48 -2.73 -1.20
C PHE A 175 6.66 -1.31 -0.61
N THR A 176 5.61 -0.49 -0.58
CA THR A 176 5.63 0.86 0.03
C THR A 176 4.53 1.02 1.09
N ASP A 177 4.77 0.44 2.27
CA ASP A 177 4.01 0.57 3.52
C ASP A 177 2.46 0.70 3.37
N TYR A 178 1.78 1.48 4.23
CA TYR A 178 0.32 1.65 4.23
C TYR A 178 -0.20 2.72 3.25
N GLN A 179 0.67 3.27 2.40
CA GLN A 179 0.34 4.41 1.55
C GLN A 179 -0.82 4.10 0.59
N SER A 180 -0.85 2.88 0.02
CA SER A 180 -1.93 2.42 -0.84
C SER A 180 -3.29 2.44 -0.13
N TRP A 181 -3.35 2.01 1.12
CA TRP A 181 -4.57 2.04 1.93
C TRP A 181 -4.98 3.47 2.29
N PHE A 182 -4.02 4.34 2.57
CA PHE A 182 -4.28 5.75 2.88
C PHE A 182 -4.88 6.48 1.66
N GLU A 183 -4.32 6.26 0.47
CA GLU A 183 -4.87 6.81 -0.77
C GLU A 183 -6.27 6.28 -1.09
N LYS A 184 -6.50 4.98 -0.88
CA LYS A 184 -7.82 4.37 -1.02
C LYS A 184 -8.85 5.03 -0.11
N ARG A 185 -8.50 5.32 1.15
CA ARG A 185 -9.40 6.00 2.09
C ARG A 185 -9.60 7.48 1.76
N ARG A 186 -8.57 8.15 1.24
CA ARG A 186 -8.62 9.57 0.87
C ARG A 186 -9.46 9.82 -0.39
N THR A 187 -9.29 8.98 -1.42
CA THR A 187 -9.86 9.20 -2.75
C THR A 187 -11.01 8.26 -3.11
N GLY A 188 -11.10 7.10 -2.44
CA GLY A 188 -11.99 6.01 -2.84
C GLY A 188 -11.43 5.10 -3.94
N PHE A 189 -10.30 5.47 -4.55
CA PHE A 189 -9.68 4.73 -5.67
C PHE A 189 -8.40 3.98 -5.24
N PRO A 190 -8.04 2.87 -5.92
CA PRO A 190 -8.84 2.20 -6.94
C PRO A 190 -10.06 1.50 -6.34
N VAL A 191 -11.12 1.27 -7.13
CA VAL A 191 -12.28 0.50 -6.67
C VAL A 191 -11.89 -0.98 -6.59
N LEU A 192 -11.71 -1.48 -5.38
CA LEU A 192 -11.29 -2.85 -5.11
C LEU A 192 -12.52 -3.75 -4.99
N PRO A 193 -12.46 -4.99 -5.51
CA PRO A 193 -13.57 -5.93 -5.36
C PRO A 193 -13.73 -6.35 -3.90
N VAL A 194 -14.99 -6.45 -3.47
CA VAL A 194 -15.36 -6.97 -2.16
C VAL A 194 -16.06 -8.31 -2.38
N GLY A 195 -15.47 -9.38 -1.86
CA GLY A 195 -15.99 -10.73 -2.03
C GLY A 195 -17.16 -11.06 -1.12
N PRO A 196 -17.85 -12.19 -1.38
CA PRO A 196 -18.98 -12.64 -0.58
C PRO A 196 -18.62 -13.00 0.87
N ALA A 197 -17.37 -13.38 1.15
CA ALA A 197 -16.94 -13.80 2.48
C ALA A 197 -16.47 -12.65 3.39
N VAL A 198 -16.54 -11.39 2.94
CA VAL A 198 -16.12 -10.24 3.75
C VAL A 198 -17.11 -9.99 4.90
N GLN A 199 -16.69 -10.27 6.14
CA GLN A 199 -17.57 -10.34 7.31
C GLN A 199 -17.93 -8.96 7.91
N ASN A 200 -17.30 -7.87 7.46
CA ASN A 200 -17.60 -6.50 7.90
C ASN A 200 -18.73 -5.85 7.08
N ASN A 201 -19.88 -6.53 6.92
CA ASN A 201 -21.00 -6.06 6.09
C ASN A 201 -20.61 -5.64 4.68
N GLN A 202 -19.61 -6.31 4.07
CA GLN A 202 -19.04 -5.94 2.78
C GLN A 202 -18.45 -4.51 2.72
N VAL A 203 -18.08 -3.93 3.86
CA VAL A 203 -17.43 -2.62 3.97
C VAL A 203 -15.93 -2.81 4.20
N MET A 204 -15.12 -2.11 3.43
CA MET A 204 -13.67 -2.05 3.66
C MET A 204 -13.36 -1.18 4.88
N PRO A 205 -12.57 -1.67 5.84
CA PRO A 205 -12.25 -0.91 7.05
C PRO A 205 -11.54 0.41 6.77
N SER A 206 -11.95 1.43 7.53
CA SER A 206 -11.45 2.80 7.43
C SER A 206 -10.35 3.10 8.44
N ARG A 207 -10.11 2.21 9.41
CA ARG A 207 -9.05 2.34 10.41
C ARG A 207 -8.75 1.00 11.09
N LEU A 208 -7.68 0.96 11.87
CA LEU A 208 -7.43 -0.11 12.84
C LEU A 208 -8.02 0.29 14.20
N PRO A 209 -8.57 -0.66 14.97
CA PRO A 209 -8.98 -0.43 16.34
C PRO A 209 -7.73 -0.20 17.21
N TYR A 210 -7.92 0.44 18.35
CA TYR A 210 -6.84 0.56 19.33
C TYR A 210 -6.48 -0.83 19.88
N PRO A 211 -5.20 -1.06 20.24
CA PRO A 211 -4.83 -2.27 20.94
C PRO A 211 -5.62 -2.39 22.26
N PRO A 212 -6.13 -3.58 22.60
CA PRO A 212 -6.97 -3.77 23.78
C PRO A 212 -6.23 -3.43 25.09
N THR A 213 -4.89 -3.46 25.10
CA THR A 213 -4.08 -3.09 26.27
C THR A 213 -4.14 -1.60 26.61
N VAL A 214 -4.40 -0.73 25.62
CA VAL A 214 -4.42 0.73 25.82
C VAL A 214 -5.61 1.15 26.70
N SER A 215 -6.72 0.42 26.65
CA SER A 215 -7.88 0.68 27.50
C SER A 215 -7.59 0.43 28.99
N PHE A 216 -6.65 -0.47 29.31
CA PHE A 216 -6.25 -0.78 30.69
C PHE A 216 -5.14 0.14 31.19
N TYR A 217 -4.06 0.30 30.42
CA TYR A 217 -2.86 1.02 30.89
C TYR A 217 -2.95 2.54 30.72
N ASN A 218 -3.82 3.03 29.83
CA ASN A 218 -3.96 4.46 29.53
C ASN A 218 -5.44 4.86 29.37
N GLN A 219 -6.27 4.38 30.29
CA GLN A 219 -7.72 4.45 30.22
C GLN A 219 -8.24 5.88 29.97
N THR A 220 -7.75 6.88 30.71
CA THR A 220 -8.21 8.27 30.58
C THR A 220 -8.02 8.84 29.19
N ASN A 221 -6.89 8.53 28.52
CA ASN A 221 -6.65 9.01 27.16
C ASN A 221 -7.36 8.17 26.12
N TYR A 222 -7.51 6.86 26.37
CA TYR A 222 -8.33 5.98 25.54
C TYR A 222 -9.78 6.47 25.48
N GLU A 223 -10.41 6.73 26.63
CA GLU A 223 -11.79 7.22 26.70
C GLU A 223 -11.99 8.56 25.96
N LYS A 224 -11.05 9.50 26.10
CA LYS A 224 -11.05 10.76 25.33
C LYS A 224 -10.98 10.50 23.83
N ALA A 225 -10.13 9.57 23.40
CA ALA A 225 -10.00 9.21 22.00
C ALA A 225 -11.30 8.60 21.47
N ILE A 226 -11.93 7.69 22.22
CA ILE A 226 -13.22 7.09 21.86
C ILE A 226 -14.34 8.13 21.78
N GLN A 227 -14.37 9.10 22.69
CA GLN A 227 -15.32 10.22 22.62
C GLN A 227 -15.14 11.04 21.34
N ASN A 228 -13.89 11.36 20.95
CA ASN A 228 -13.60 12.07 19.70
C ASN A 228 -13.97 11.27 18.44
N LEU A 229 -14.06 9.95 18.56
CA LEU A 229 -14.53 9.04 17.50
C LEU A 229 -16.06 8.91 17.49
N GLY A 230 -16.79 9.60 18.36
CA GLY A 230 -18.25 9.45 18.48
C GLY A 230 -18.67 8.21 19.26
N GLY A 231 -17.93 7.87 20.32
CA GLY A 231 -18.39 6.98 21.40
C GLY A 231 -18.11 5.49 21.25
N THR A 232 -17.58 5.02 20.11
CA THR A 232 -17.22 3.60 19.91
C THR A 232 -15.97 3.46 19.06
N ASP A 233 -15.17 2.43 19.33
CA ASP A 233 -13.97 2.08 18.55
C ASP A 233 -14.33 1.19 17.35
N ASP A 234 -15.10 1.73 16.41
CA ASP A 234 -15.54 1.00 15.22
C ASP A 234 -14.54 1.18 14.07
N ILE A 235 -14.17 0.06 13.43
CA ILE A 235 -13.23 -0.02 12.30
C ILE A 235 -13.72 0.73 11.05
N ASN A 236 -15.03 0.99 10.94
CA ASN A 236 -15.65 1.71 9.84
C ASN A 236 -15.67 3.22 10.04
N LYS A 237 -15.33 3.71 11.24
CA LYS A 237 -15.25 5.15 11.49
C LYS A 237 -14.02 5.74 10.82
N ARG A 238 -14.21 6.85 10.10
CA ARG A 238 -13.12 7.58 9.44
C ARG A 238 -12.22 8.23 10.50
N CYS A 239 -10.91 8.19 10.24
CA CYS A 239 -9.94 8.96 11.02
C CYS A 239 -10.19 10.46 10.78
N GLY A 240 -10.58 11.19 11.82
CA GLY A 240 -11.06 12.58 11.73
C GLY A 240 -12.58 12.62 11.76
N GLY A 241 -13.14 12.84 12.96
CA GLY A 241 -14.57 12.99 13.16
C GLY A 241 -15.15 14.13 12.31
N THR A 242 -16.38 13.93 11.86
CA THR A 242 -17.26 14.80 11.07
C THR A 242 -17.05 14.85 9.55
N SER A 243 -18.20 14.82 8.87
CA SER A 243 -18.46 14.73 7.45
C SER A 243 -17.64 15.69 6.58
N ASN A 244 -17.47 15.26 5.31
CA ASN A 244 -16.70 15.82 4.19
C ASN A 244 -16.92 17.31 3.82
N THR A 245 -17.45 18.18 4.68
CA THR A 245 -17.73 19.58 4.35
C THR A 245 -17.18 20.61 5.34
N GLN A 246 -16.73 20.23 6.54
CA GLN A 246 -16.18 21.20 7.51
C GLN A 246 -14.64 21.22 7.61
N ILE A 247 -13.96 20.15 7.22
CA ILE A 247 -12.49 20.04 7.41
C ILE A 247 -11.71 20.96 6.45
N PHE A 248 -12.24 21.26 5.25
CA PHE A 248 -11.57 22.16 4.31
C PHE A 248 -11.50 23.62 4.76
N LYS A 249 -12.40 24.06 5.67
CA LYS A 249 -12.38 25.42 6.22
C LYS A 249 -11.50 25.57 7.47
N ALA A 250 -11.20 24.48 8.18
CA ALA A 250 -10.39 24.52 9.40
C ALA A 250 -8.87 24.38 9.15
N SER A 251 -8.48 23.75 8.04
CA SER A 251 -7.05 23.49 7.73
C SER A 251 -6.26 24.75 7.36
N LEU A 252 -6.92 25.77 6.80
CA LEU A 252 -6.28 27.02 6.37
C LEU A 252 -6.08 28.07 7.49
N SER A 253 -6.62 27.87 8.70
CA SER A 253 -6.52 28.88 9.78
C SER A 253 -5.61 28.51 10.96
N LYS A 254 -4.98 27.32 10.97
CA LYS A 254 -4.14 26.87 12.11
C LYS A 254 -2.78 26.31 11.70
N HIS A 255 -2.19 26.78 10.60
CA HIS A 255 -0.77 26.57 10.33
C HIS A 255 0.07 27.57 11.12
N LEU A 256 0.15 27.37 12.43
CA LEU A 256 1.13 27.89 13.38
C LEU A 256 0.84 27.14 14.71
N LEU A 257 1.89 26.67 15.39
CA LEU A 257 1.90 25.84 16.62
C LEU A 257 2.15 24.33 16.40
N TRP A 258 3.29 24.02 15.78
CA TRP A 258 4.13 22.92 16.25
C TRP A 258 5.03 23.50 17.35
N GLU A 259 4.70 23.28 18.62
CA GLU A 259 5.68 23.40 19.70
C GLU A 259 5.41 22.34 20.78
N ARG A 260 6.42 21.49 20.95
CA ARG A 260 7.08 21.19 22.23
C ARG A 260 6.22 20.61 23.35
N ASP A 261 6.33 19.30 23.52
CA ASP A 261 6.49 18.68 24.84
C ASP A 261 7.48 17.51 24.73
N LYS A 262 8.76 17.87 24.89
CA LYS A 262 9.78 16.96 25.41
C LYS A 262 9.62 17.03 26.93
N ASP A 263 9.52 15.88 27.59
CA ASP A 263 9.89 15.62 28.99
C ASP A 263 8.94 14.63 29.69
N VAL A 264 8.99 13.34 29.35
CA VAL A 264 8.99 12.24 30.34
C VAL A 264 9.48 10.96 29.66
N LEU A 265 10.71 10.51 29.95
CA LEU A 265 11.15 9.14 29.65
C LEU A 265 11.86 8.59 30.90
N PRO A 266 11.33 7.52 31.51
CA PRO A 266 12.15 6.57 32.22
C PRO A 266 12.36 5.32 31.37
N VAL A 267 13.64 4.95 31.27
CA VAL A 267 14.17 3.70 30.71
C VAL A 267 13.57 2.50 31.46
N LEU A 268 12.84 1.63 30.75
CA LEU A 268 12.48 0.30 31.24
C LEU A 268 13.10 -0.77 30.33
N LYS A 269 14.08 -1.49 30.89
CA LYS A 269 14.58 -2.75 30.36
C LYS A 269 13.44 -3.77 30.37
N ILE A 270 13.13 -4.34 29.21
CA ILE A 270 12.20 -5.46 29.06
C ILE A 270 13.03 -6.70 28.72
N GLU A 271 13.38 -7.47 29.74
CA GLU A 271 13.76 -8.88 29.58
C GLU A 271 12.49 -9.71 29.76
N ASN A 272 12.29 -10.69 28.86
CA ASN A 272 11.18 -11.66 28.78
C ASN A 272 9.89 -11.26 28.01
N LEU A 273 10.04 -10.90 26.73
CA LEU A 273 8.96 -11.06 25.73
C LEU A 273 9.51 -11.77 24.47
N ILE A 274 9.48 -13.10 24.47
CA ILE A 274 9.68 -13.99 23.31
C ILE A 274 8.26 -14.51 23.02
N ILE A 275 7.51 -14.19 21.95
CA ILE A 275 7.76 -14.17 20.50
C ILE A 275 6.75 -13.18 19.86
N ILE A 276 7.20 -12.06 19.27
CA ILE A 276 6.56 -11.46 18.07
C ILE A 276 7.72 -10.88 17.25
N LYS A 277 8.38 -11.76 16.48
CA LYS A 277 9.46 -11.38 15.57
C LYS A 277 8.86 -11.07 14.20
N HIS A 278 9.12 -9.85 13.74
CA HIS A 278 9.19 -9.37 12.36
C HIS A 278 8.02 -9.69 11.44
N GLU A 279 7.09 -8.73 11.28
CA GLU A 279 6.40 -8.43 10.02
C GLU A 279 5.82 -7.01 10.11
N ILE A 280 6.60 -6.00 9.70
CA ILE A 280 6.11 -4.62 9.53
C ILE A 280 6.53 -4.17 8.14
N SER A 281 5.55 -3.66 7.39
CA SER A 281 5.64 -3.13 6.02
C SER A 281 5.48 -4.14 4.87
N PHE A 282 4.36 -4.88 4.85
CA PHE A 282 3.51 -5.04 3.63
C PHE A 282 2.16 -5.75 3.87
N ILE A 283 1.72 -5.95 5.13
CA ILE A 283 0.88 -7.11 5.45
C ILE A 283 -0.55 -6.77 5.94
N PHE A 284 -0.95 -5.53 6.13
CA PHE A 284 -2.29 -5.26 6.69
C PHE A 284 -3.38 -4.77 5.73
N PHE A 285 -3.17 -4.84 4.41
CA PHE A 285 -4.28 -4.66 3.47
C PHE A 285 -4.63 -5.88 2.62
N ASN A 286 -3.79 -6.92 2.60
CA ASN A 286 -4.16 -8.24 2.07
C ASN A 286 -4.46 -9.29 3.17
N MET A 287 -4.15 -9.00 4.44
CA MET A 287 -4.51 -9.88 5.57
C MET A 287 -5.81 -9.47 6.29
N LEU A 288 -6.35 -8.27 6.03
CA LEU A 288 -7.61 -7.82 6.62
C LEU A 288 -8.87 -8.33 5.88
N ILE A 289 -8.70 -9.18 4.86
CA ILE A 289 -9.78 -9.87 4.13
C ILE A 289 -9.77 -11.38 4.40
N LEU A 290 -8.80 -11.90 5.17
CA LEU A 290 -8.64 -13.34 5.39
C LEU A 290 -8.52 -13.78 6.86
N SER A 291 -8.79 -12.90 7.82
CA SER A 291 -8.80 -13.32 9.23
C SER A 291 -9.72 -12.48 10.13
N PHE A 292 -10.79 -11.89 9.59
CA PHE A 292 -11.95 -11.41 10.34
C PHE A 292 -13.17 -11.29 9.45
#